data_AF-A0A3D3CZT0-F1
#
_entry.id   AF-A0A3D3CZT0-F1
#
_cell.length_a   1.000
_cell.length_b   1.000
_cell.length_c   1.000
_cell.angle_alpha   90.00
_cell.angle_beta   90.00
_cell.angle_gamma   90.00
#
_symmetry.space_group_name_H-M   'P 1'
#
loop_
_entity.id
_entity.type
_entity.pdbx_description
1 polymer ?
#
loop_
_entity_poly.entity_id
_entity_poly.type
_entity_poly.pdbx_seq_one_letter_code
_entity_poly.pdbx_strand_id
1 'polypeptide(L)'
;EEETRLFGFSQYIIEGRAEDLQQIPNSIILGIGLAKRLQVHIGDMVNITTPAGDRYRLKVIGIYQSGVNEYDKVQSYATIKTTQKILGKANNYITDIAIKTRDIRTAPAIA
;
A
#
# COMPACT_ATOMS: atom_id res chain seq x y z
N GLU A 1 -11.03 1.83 -3.53
CA GLU A 1 -11.96 2.98 -3.56
C GLU A 1 -12.35 3.39 -2.15
N GLU A 2 -12.77 2.44 -1.32
CA GLU A 2 -13.22 2.72 0.05
C GLU A 2 -12.08 2.97 1.05
N GLU A 3 -10.88 2.41 0.90
CA GLU A 3 -9.79 2.63 1.89
C GLU A 3 -9.28 4.08 1.93
N THR A 4 -9.08 4.71 0.77
CA THR A 4 -8.68 6.14 0.68
C THR A 4 -9.73 7.05 1.32
N ARG A 5 -11.00 6.68 1.18
CA ARG A 5 -12.16 7.46 1.65
C ARG A 5 -12.52 7.19 3.12
N LEU A 6 -12.35 5.96 3.61
CA LEU A 6 -12.66 5.56 5.00
C LEU A 6 -11.50 5.83 5.96
N PHE A 7 -10.25 5.73 5.53
CA PHE A 7 -9.07 5.85 6.41
C PHE A 7 -8.28 7.15 6.24
N GLY A 8 -8.70 8.04 5.34
CA GLY A 8 -7.95 9.27 5.07
C GLY A 8 -6.55 8.94 4.57
N PHE A 9 -6.40 7.97 3.68
CA PHE A 9 -5.06 7.60 3.18
C PHE A 9 -4.39 8.81 2.50
N SER A 10 -5.16 9.66 1.83
CA SER A 10 -4.66 10.88 1.17
C SER A 10 -4.07 11.93 2.10
N GLN A 11 -4.51 12.03 3.36
CA GLN A 11 -3.94 13.01 4.33
C GLN A 11 -2.57 12.58 4.87
N TYR A 12 -2.21 11.30 4.69
CA TYR A 12 -0.91 10.76 5.11
C TYR A 12 0.12 10.75 3.98
N ILE A 13 -0.26 11.10 2.74
CA ILE A 13 0.67 11.21 1.63
C ILE A 13 1.40 12.56 1.73
N ILE A 14 2.71 12.50 1.93
CA ILE A 14 3.57 13.67 2.04
C ILE A 14 4.10 14.10 0.66
N GLU A 15 4.27 13.15 -0.25
CA GLU A 15 4.73 13.39 -1.61
C GLU A 15 3.97 12.48 -2.57
N GLY A 16 3.58 13.00 -3.75
CA GLY A 16 2.79 12.29 -4.75
C GLY A 16 1.27 12.42 -4.54
N ARG A 17 0.48 11.64 -5.28
CA ARG A 17 -0.99 11.63 -5.15
C ARG A 17 -1.49 10.20 -5.02
N ALA A 18 -2.46 9.98 -4.12
CA ALA A 18 -3.13 8.67 -3.99
C ALA A 18 -3.81 8.23 -5.30
N GLU A 19 -4.28 9.21 -6.09
CA GLU A 19 -4.99 9.01 -7.35
C GLU A 19 -4.10 8.34 -8.40
N ASP A 20 -2.79 8.59 -8.38
CA ASP A 20 -1.82 7.97 -9.28
C ASP A 20 -1.75 6.45 -9.09
N LEU A 21 -2.10 5.93 -7.90
CA LEU A 21 -2.15 4.48 -7.65
C LEU A 21 -3.20 3.80 -8.53
N GLN A 22 -4.27 4.51 -8.90
CA GLN A 22 -5.30 3.99 -9.78
C GLN A 22 -4.94 4.13 -11.26
N GLN A 23 -4.23 5.20 -11.63
CA GLN A 23 -3.90 5.48 -13.04
C GLN A 23 -2.64 4.76 -13.51
N ILE A 24 -1.65 4.59 -12.62
CA ILE A 24 -0.35 4.01 -12.96
C ILE A 24 -0.34 2.56 -12.47
N PRO A 25 -0.49 1.56 -13.37
CA PRO A 25 -0.36 0.16 -12.99
C PRO A 25 1.08 -0.16 -12.56
N ASN A 26 1.25 -1.18 -11.71
CA ASN A 26 2.57 -1.58 -11.17
C ASN A 26 3.26 -0.42 -10.44
N SER A 27 2.49 0.31 -9.64
CA SER A 27 2.97 1.39 -8.82
C SER A 27 2.92 1.03 -7.34
N ILE A 28 3.72 1.73 -6.54
CA ILE A 28 3.82 1.54 -5.10
C ILE A 28 3.94 2.89 -4.39
N ILE A 29 3.31 2.97 -3.23
CA ILE A 29 3.48 4.05 -2.27
C ILE A 29 4.27 3.49 -1.09
N LEU A 30 5.40 4.13 -0.79
CA LEU A 30 6.33 3.68 0.25
C LEU A 30 6.16 4.51 1.51
N GLY A 31 6.38 3.92 2.68
CA GLY A 31 6.50 4.68 3.92
C GLY A 31 7.77 5.53 3.91
N ILE A 32 7.75 6.72 4.53
CA ILE A 32 8.91 7.63 4.58
C ILE A 32 10.16 6.95 5.17
N GLY A 33 9.97 6.07 6.15
CA GLY A 33 11.06 5.31 6.77
C GLY A 33 11.72 4.35 5.78
N LEU A 34 10.91 3.64 4.99
CA LEU A 34 11.39 2.73 3.96
C LEU A 34 12.03 3.47 2.78
N ALA A 35 11.41 4.55 2.31
CA ALA A 35 11.94 5.38 1.22
C ALA A 35 13.33 5.95 1.57
N LYS A 36 13.51 6.46 2.80
CA LYS A 36 14.81 6.94 3.30
C LYS A 36 15.86 5.83 3.38
N ARG A 37 15.49 4.62 3.82
CA ARG A 37 16.42 3.48 3.91
C ARG A 37 16.88 2.99 2.55
N LEU A 38 15.99 3.01 1.57
CA LEU A 38 16.30 2.61 0.18
C LEU A 38 16.89 3.76 -0.64
N GLN A 39 16.92 4.98 -0.10
CA GLN A 39 17.31 6.21 -0.79
C GLN A 39 16.57 6.42 -2.12
N VAL A 40 15.28 6.10 -2.13
CA VAL A 40 14.41 6.21 -3.31
C VAL A 40 13.50 7.42 -3.21
N HIS A 41 13.22 8.01 -4.36
CA HIS A 41 12.35 9.16 -4.52
C HIS A 41 11.16 8.82 -5.42
N ILE A 42 10.18 9.71 -5.49
CA ILE A 42 9.08 9.55 -6.44
C ILE A 42 9.63 9.55 -7.86
N GLY A 43 9.16 8.59 -8.66
CA GLY A 43 9.63 8.35 -10.02
C GLY A 43 10.62 7.18 -10.12
N ASP A 44 11.27 6.80 -9.03
CA ASP A 44 12.22 5.70 -9.02
C ASP A 44 11.51 4.34 -9.19
N MET A 45 12.29 3.35 -9.63
CA MET A 45 11.82 1.98 -9.77
C MET A 45 12.41 1.11 -8.66
N VAL A 46 11.55 0.46 -7.90
CA VAL A 46 11.94 -0.50 -6.86
C VAL A 46 11.64 -1.93 -7.31
N ASN A 47 12.50 -2.87 -6.91
CA ASN A 47 12.28 -4.28 -7.17
C ASN A 47 11.75 -4.94 -5.89
N ILE A 48 10.61 -5.61 -6.00
CA ILE A 48 10.04 -6.45 -4.97
C ILE A 48 10.37 -7.90 -5.28
N THR A 49 10.94 -8.59 -4.30
CA THR A 49 11.25 -10.02 -4.39
C THR A 49 10.26 -10.77 -3.52
N THR A 50 9.54 -11.72 -4.10
CA THR A 50 8.63 -12.59 -3.34
C THR A 50 9.43 -13.69 -2.63
N PRO A 51 8.87 -14.32 -1.59
CA PRO A 51 9.48 -15.51 -0.97
C PRO A 51 9.70 -16.67 -1.96
N ALA A 52 8.93 -16.70 -3.05
CA ALA A 52 9.07 -17.68 -4.12
C ALA A 52 10.23 -17.39 -5.09
N GLY A 53 10.88 -16.22 -4.97
CA GLY A 53 12.02 -15.81 -5.80
C GLY A 53 11.65 -14.95 -7.01
N ASP A 54 10.36 -14.69 -7.25
CA ASP A 54 9.91 -13.82 -8.32
C ASP A 54 10.27 -12.36 -8.04
N ARG A 55 10.65 -11.63 -9.09
CA ARG A 55 11.02 -10.21 -9.01
C ARG A 55 10.04 -9.36 -9.81
N TYR A 56 9.42 -8.40 -9.13
CA TYR A 56 8.50 -7.45 -9.72
C TYR A 56 9.06 -6.04 -9.62
N ARG A 57 9.02 -5.30 -10.72
CA ARG A 57 9.45 -3.90 -10.72
C ARG A 57 8.24 -3.00 -10.56
N LEU A 58 8.27 -2.14 -9.57
CA LEU A 58 7.21 -1.18 -9.27
C LEU A 58 7.76 0.24 -9.32
N LYS A 59 6.96 1.17 -9.84
CA LYS A 59 7.29 2.60 -9.83
C LYS A 59 6.85 3.22 -8.51
N VAL A 60 7.74 3.95 -7.84
CA VAL A 60 7.40 4.75 -6.68
C VAL A 60 6.63 5.98 -7.15
N ILE A 61 5.37 6.10 -6.73
CA ILE A 61 4.49 7.20 -7.15
C ILE A 61 4.04 8.08 -5.97
N GLY A 62 4.38 7.67 -4.76
CA GLY A 62 4.05 8.42 -3.56
C GLY A 62 4.85 7.95 -2.36
N ILE A 63 4.96 8.84 -1.40
CA ILE A 63 5.52 8.56 -0.07
C ILE A 63 4.46 8.94 0.95
N TYR A 64 4.21 8.05 1.90
CA TYR A 64 3.28 8.29 2.99
C TYR A 64 4.01 8.30 4.35
N GLN A 65 3.41 8.98 5.32
CA GLN A 65 3.86 9.01 6.70
C GLN A 65 2.65 8.83 7.62
N SER A 66 2.59 7.68 8.29
CA SER A 66 1.54 7.38 9.27
C SER A 66 1.73 8.11 10.61
N GLY A 67 2.93 8.64 10.87
CA GLY A 67 3.31 9.22 12.15
C GLY A 67 3.82 8.19 13.16
N VAL A 68 3.72 6.89 12.85
CA VAL A 68 4.30 5.81 13.63
C VAL A 68 5.50 5.23 12.86
N ASN A 69 6.69 5.59 13.33
CA ASN A 69 7.95 5.32 12.64
C ASN A 69 8.23 3.82 12.40
N GLU A 70 7.64 2.93 13.21
CA GLU A 70 7.77 1.48 13.02
C GLU A 70 6.98 0.99 11.80
N TYR A 71 5.75 1.48 11.60
CA TYR A 71 4.93 1.11 10.44
C TYR A 71 5.52 1.69 9.14
N ASP A 72 6.00 2.93 9.16
CA ASP A 72 6.58 3.61 7.99
C ASP A 72 7.87 2.93 7.46
N LYS A 73 8.49 2.05 8.25
CA LYS A 73 9.71 1.31 7.86
C LYS A 73 9.46 -0.04 7.21
N VAL A 74 8.24 -0.59 7.36
CA VAL A 74 7.94 -1.97 6.97
C VAL A 74 6.71 -2.10 6.07
N GLN A 75 5.79 -1.14 6.11
CA GLN A 75 4.57 -1.18 5.31
C GLN A 75 4.70 -0.34 4.03
N SER A 76 4.00 -0.79 2.99
CA SER A 76 3.90 -0.14 1.69
C SER A 76 2.59 -0.54 1.03
N TYR A 77 2.07 0.34 0.18
CA TYR A 77 0.75 0.18 -0.42
C TYR A 77 0.86 0.11 -1.95
N ALA A 78 0.15 -0.84 -2.53
CA ALA A 78 0.00 -0.99 -3.97
C ALA A 78 -1.45 -1.38 -4.29
N THR A 79 -1.83 -1.31 -5.56
CA THR A 79 -3.20 -1.74 -5.93
C THR A 79 -3.41 -3.22 -5.64
N ILE A 80 -4.64 -3.61 -5.30
CA ILE A 80 -5.00 -5.01 -5.07
C ILE A 80 -4.66 -5.90 -6.28
N LYS A 81 -4.83 -5.38 -7.50
CA LYS A 81 -4.50 -6.09 -8.73
C LYS A 81 -2.99 -6.33 -8.85
N THR A 82 -2.18 -5.35 -8.46
CA THR A 82 -0.72 -5.48 -8.43
C THR A 82 -0.28 -6.47 -7.36
N THR A 83 -0.84 -6.42 -6.15
CA THR A 83 -0.48 -7.36 -5.08
C THR A 83 -0.92 -8.79 -5.38
N GLN A 84 -2.12 -9.00 -5.94
CA GLN A 84 -2.58 -10.30 -6.45
C GLN A 84 -1.63 -10.87 -7.50
N LYS A 85 -1.16 -10.02 -8.44
CA LYS A 85 -0.18 -10.41 -9.45
C LYS A 85 1.16 -10.80 -8.82
N ILE A 86 1.66 -10.01 -7.86
CA ILE A 86 2.91 -10.31 -7.13
C ILE A 86 2.80 -11.65 -6.41
N LEU A 87 1.64 -11.95 -5.81
CA LEU A 87 1.38 -13.20 -5.10
C LEU A 87 1.08 -14.39 -6.03
N GLY A 88 1.00 -14.18 -7.35
CA GLY A 88 0.63 -15.21 -8.32
C GLY A 88 -0.79 -15.75 -8.12
N LYS A 89 -1.70 -14.93 -7.60
CA LYS A 89 -3.08 -15.32 -7.28
C LYS A 89 -4.07 -14.75 -8.30
N ALA A 90 -5.18 -15.44 -8.50
CA ALA A 90 -6.25 -14.99 -9.37
C ALA A 90 -6.98 -13.76 -8.78
N ASN A 91 -7.69 -13.01 -9.63
CA ASN A 91 -8.37 -11.76 -9.24
C ASN A 91 -9.44 -11.92 -8.16
N ASN A 92 -9.92 -13.14 -7.92
CA ASN A 92 -10.88 -13.47 -6.86
C ASN A 92 -10.23 -13.76 -5.50
N TYR A 93 -8.90 -13.67 -5.41
CA TYR A 93 -8.17 -13.94 -4.17
C TYR A 93 -7.99 -12.65 -3.36
N ILE A 94 -8.67 -12.57 -2.23
CA ILE A 94 -8.56 -11.49 -1.25
C ILE A 94 -8.08 -12.14 0.05
N THR A 95 -7.00 -11.63 0.64
CA THR A 95 -6.45 -12.21 1.88
C THR A 95 -7.29 -11.81 3.08
N ASP A 96 -7.62 -10.53 3.18
CA ASP A 96 -8.24 -9.93 4.34
C ASP A 96 -9.24 -8.85 3.92
N ILE A 97 -10.31 -8.71 4.69
CA ILE A 97 -11.31 -7.64 4.53
C ILE A 97 -11.29 -6.81 5.81
N ALA A 98 -10.84 -5.57 5.71
CA ALA A 98 -10.82 -4.63 6.84
C ALA A 98 -12.15 -3.84 6.89
N ILE A 99 -12.90 -3.97 7.99
CA ILE A 99 -14.15 -3.25 8.22
C ILE A 99 -13.94 -2.17 9.27
N LYS A 100 -14.16 -0.90 8.91
CA LYS A 100 -14.16 0.22 9.86
C LYS A 100 -15.56 0.41 10.43
N THR A 101 -15.76 0.03 11.70
CA THR A 101 -17.02 0.25 12.41
C THR A 101 -17.02 1.62 13.11
N ARG A 102 -18.19 2.24 13.25
CA ARG A 102 -18.35 3.51 13.99
C ARG A 102 -18.30 3.31 15.50
N ASP A 103 -18.70 2.14 15.99
CA ASP A 103 -18.60 1.74 17.39
C ASP A 103 -17.75 0.45 17.49
N ILE A 104 -16.65 0.54 18.25
CA ILE A 104 -15.70 -0.57 18.40
C ILE A 104 -16.34 -1.78 19.11
N ARG A 105 -17.39 -1.56 19.92
CA ARG A 105 -18.08 -2.63 20.67
C ARG A 105 -19.03 -3.44 19.79
N THR A 106 -19.39 -2.93 18.62
CA THR A 106 -20.12 -3.71 17.60
C THR A 106 -19.21 -4.60 16.75
N ALA A 107 -17.88 -4.44 16.81
CA ALA A 107 -16.95 -5.25 16.03
C ALA A 107 -17.14 -6.78 16.17
N PRO A 108 -17.31 -7.38 17.38
CA PRO A 108 -17.50 -8.83 17.49
C PRO A 108 -18.81 -9.34 16.89
N ALA A 109 -19.80 -8.49 16.63
CA ALA A 109 -21.08 -8.90 16.02
C ALA A 109 -21.04 -8.91 14.48
N ILE A 110 -19.97 -8.37 13.88
CA ILE A 110 -19.81 -8.17 12.43
C ILE A 110 -18.55 -8.90 11.91
N ALA A 111 -17.79 -9.56 12.81
CA ALA A 111 -16.58 -10.33 12.52
C ALA A 111 -16.90 -11.73 11.98
#